data_AF-A0A498E5J9-F1
#
_entry.id   AF-A0A498E5J9-F1
#
_cell.length_a   1.000
_cell.length_b   1.000
_cell.length_c   1.000
_cell.angle_alpha   90.00
_cell.angle_beta   90.00
_cell.angle_gamma   90.00
#
_symmetry.space_group_name_H-M   'P 1'
#
loop_
_entity.id
_entity.type
_entity.pdbx_description
1 polymer ?
#
loop_
_entity_poly.entity_id
_entity_poly.type
_entity_poly.pdbx_seq_one_letter_code
_entity_poly.pdbx_strand_id
1 'polypeptide(L)'
;MFFSGQLIAATAAELKVSGKIKHSGCTVIAGNDGVYDFGTVREGPRGKVQRLPALKQTWQVRCEGDAYLTLIPMDNRSASRNGSDLTRFGLGNASDGNSIGYFMLGLSRSTVNSVPAALRAHNAAGTSPGSEVALISGERTDWLLADSTRA
;
A
#
# COMPACT_ATOMS: atom_id res chain seq x y z
N MET A 1 -68.94 -4.21 -37.82
CA MET A 1 -67.60 -4.71 -37.47
C MET A 1 -67.04 -3.78 -36.41
N PHE A 2 -67.05 -4.17 -35.12
CA PHE A 2 -66.28 -3.51 -34.06
C PHE A 2 -65.81 -4.59 -33.09
N PHE A 3 -64.49 -4.71 -32.96
CA PHE A 3 -63.79 -5.73 -32.19
C PHE A 3 -63.91 -5.46 -30.69
N SER A 4 -64.32 -6.46 -29.91
CA SER A 4 -64.11 -6.47 -28.46
C SER A 4 -62.68 -6.92 -28.17
N GLY A 5 -61.83 -6.00 -27.73
CA GLY A 5 -60.48 -6.32 -27.25
C GLY A 5 -60.54 -6.80 -25.81
N GLN A 6 -60.02 -8.00 -25.54
CA GLN A 6 -59.79 -8.48 -24.17
C GLN A 6 -58.47 -7.91 -23.65
N LEU A 7 -58.50 -7.26 -22.48
CA LEU A 7 -57.30 -6.90 -21.72
C LEU A 7 -56.77 -8.14 -21.00
N ILE A 8 -55.55 -8.55 -21.34
CA ILE A 8 -54.80 -9.57 -20.57
C ILE A 8 -53.88 -8.80 -19.63
N ALA A 9 -54.17 -8.84 -18.33
CA ALA A 9 -53.27 -8.31 -17.31
C ALA A 9 -52.08 -9.27 -17.16
N ALA A 10 -50.89 -8.84 -17.58
CA ALA A 10 -49.66 -9.58 -17.32
C ALA A 10 -49.32 -9.47 -15.83
N THR A 11 -49.07 -10.60 -15.17
CA THR A 11 -48.60 -10.62 -13.78
C THR A 11 -47.17 -10.07 -13.74
N ALA A 12 -47.01 -8.83 -13.27
CA ALA A 12 -45.69 -8.31 -12.94
C ALA A 12 -45.22 -8.94 -11.62
N ALA A 13 -44.18 -9.77 -11.69
CA ALA A 13 -43.50 -10.26 -10.50
C ALA A 13 -42.61 -9.14 -9.95
N GLU A 14 -42.84 -8.73 -8.71
CA GLU A 14 -42.04 -7.70 -8.04
C GLU A 14 -40.93 -8.38 -7.22
N LEU A 15 -39.66 -8.22 -7.64
CA LEU A 15 -38.51 -8.75 -6.90
C LEU A 15 -37.98 -7.69 -5.94
N LYS A 16 -38.33 -7.80 -4.66
CA LYS A 16 -37.82 -6.94 -3.60
C LYS A 16 -36.57 -7.56 -2.98
N VAL A 17 -35.40 -7.07 -3.36
CA VAL A 17 -34.13 -7.45 -2.74
C VAL A 17 -33.84 -6.48 -1.58
N SER A 18 -33.76 -7.01 -0.36
CA SER A 18 -33.30 -6.27 0.81
C SER A 18 -32.05 -6.94 1.38
N GLY A 19 -31.02 -6.15 1.64
CA GLY A 19 -29.77 -6.60 2.25
C GLY A 19 -29.06 -5.43 2.90
N LYS A 20 -28.32 -5.69 3.98
CA LYS A 20 -27.40 -4.70 4.56
C LYS A 20 -26.08 -4.78 3.80
N ILE A 21 -25.70 -3.71 3.12
CA ILE A 21 -24.34 -3.55 2.57
C ILE A 21 -23.42 -3.28 3.76
N LYS A 22 -22.74 -4.32 4.27
CA LYS A 22 -21.66 -4.15 5.24
C LYS A 22 -20.41 -3.73 4.46
N HIS A 23 -19.80 -2.59 4.81
CA HIS A 23 -18.46 -2.29 4.33
C HIS A 23 -17.52 -3.34 4.94
N SER A 24 -16.91 -4.17 4.10
CA SER A 24 -15.87 -5.10 4.54
C SER A 24 -14.70 -4.28 5.05
N GLY A 25 -14.41 -4.39 6.34
CA GLY A 25 -13.21 -3.78 6.92
C GLY A 25 -11.97 -4.54 6.49
N CYS A 26 -10.83 -3.84 6.44
CA CYS A 26 -9.52 -4.46 6.40
C CYS A 26 -8.72 -4.07 7.65
N THR A 27 -8.03 -5.04 8.24
CA THR A 27 -7.09 -4.83 9.34
C THR A 27 -5.67 -4.91 8.81
N VAL A 28 -4.88 -3.86 9.06
CA VAL A 28 -3.45 -3.84 8.77
C VAL A 28 -2.71 -4.31 10.01
N ILE A 29 -1.85 -5.32 9.85
CA ILE A 29 -1.04 -5.92 10.90
C ILE A 29 0.41 -5.70 10.51
N ALA A 30 1.07 -4.75 11.17
CA ALA A 30 2.50 -4.51 11.00
C ALA A 30 3.30 -5.45 11.91
N GLY A 31 4.42 -5.97 11.41
CA GLY A 31 5.38 -6.65 12.27
C GLY A 31 5.93 -5.68 13.32
N ASN A 32 6.04 -6.12 14.58
CA ASN A 32 6.53 -5.29 15.68
C ASN A 32 5.87 -3.90 15.76
N ASP A 33 4.56 -3.82 15.50
CA ASP A 33 3.77 -2.57 15.48
C ASP A 33 4.33 -1.49 14.54
N GLY A 34 5.08 -1.88 13.50
CA GLY A 34 5.71 -0.97 12.54
C GLY A 34 6.99 -0.32 13.05
N VAL A 35 7.53 -0.77 14.20
CA VAL A 35 8.76 -0.25 14.78
C VAL A 35 9.96 -1.04 14.27
N TYR A 36 10.86 -0.37 13.55
CA TYR A 36 12.16 -0.90 13.11
C TYR A 36 13.26 -0.38 14.04
N ASP A 37 13.59 -1.16 15.07
CA ASP A 37 14.59 -0.77 16.07
C ASP A 37 16.00 -1.20 15.67
N PHE A 38 16.91 -0.24 15.57
CA PHE A 38 18.33 -0.44 15.28
C PHE A 38 19.19 -0.55 16.55
N GLY A 39 18.58 -0.43 17.73
CA GLY A 39 19.25 -0.32 19.01
C GLY A 39 20.06 0.97 19.11
N THR A 40 21.15 0.90 19.87
CA THR A 40 22.07 2.04 20.01
C THR A 40 22.93 2.20 18.76
N VAL A 41 22.70 3.28 18.01
CA VAL A 41 23.55 3.68 16.89
C VAL A 41 24.67 4.59 17.40
N ARG A 42 25.92 4.15 17.25
CA ARG A 42 27.09 4.98 17.57
C ARG A 42 27.35 5.97 16.44
N GLU A 43 27.79 7.17 16.80
CA GLU A 43 28.14 8.22 15.85
C GLU A 43 29.24 7.73 14.91
N GLY A 44 28.98 7.86 13.60
CA GLY A 44 29.95 7.60 12.57
C GLY A 44 30.99 8.73 12.45
N PRO A 45 32.00 8.57 11.57
CA PRO A 45 32.95 9.63 11.29
C PRO A 45 32.23 10.89 10.78
N ARG A 46 32.55 12.05 11.37
CA ARG A 46 31.91 13.34 11.03
C ARG A 46 31.95 13.61 9.53
N GLY A 47 30.83 14.15 9.03
CA GLY A 47 30.67 14.52 7.62
C GLY A 47 30.52 13.33 6.67
N LYS A 48 30.44 12.10 7.18
CA LYS A 48 30.18 10.90 6.37
C LYS A 48 28.82 10.31 6.71
N VAL A 49 28.09 9.91 5.67
CA VAL A 49 26.85 9.14 5.82
C VAL A 49 27.21 7.74 6.33
N GLN A 50 26.63 7.36 7.46
CA GLN A 50 26.73 6.01 8.00
C GLN A 50 25.51 5.20 7.55
N ARG A 51 25.74 4.17 6.73
CA ARG A 51 24.68 3.26 6.32
C ARG A 51 24.50 2.17 7.39
N LEU A 52 23.27 2.01 7.89
CA LEU A 52 22.91 0.94 8.81
C LEU A 52 22.46 -0.32 8.06
N PRO A 53 22.54 -1.52 8.67
CA PRO A 53 22.03 -2.76 8.07
C PRO A 53 20.53 -2.70 7.78
N ALA A 54 20.07 -3.30 6.69
CA ALA A 54 18.63 -3.33 6.41
C ALA A 54 17.89 -4.22 7.42
N LEU A 55 16.77 -3.73 7.96
CA LEU A 55 15.83 -4.50 8.76
C LEU A 55 14.60 -4.87 7.90
N LYS A 56 14.06 -6.07 8.11
CA LYS A 56 12.91 -6.57 7.36
C LYS A 56 11.82 -7.02 8.33
N GLN A 57 10.59 -6.66 8.02
CA GLN A 57 9.40 -7.09 8.75
C GLN A 57 8.30 -7.41 7.74
N THR A 58 7.42 -8.33 8.12
CA THR A 58 6.25 -8.70 7.32
C THR A 58 5.05 -7.88 7.75
N TRP A 59 4.39 -7.27 6.78
CA TRP A 59 3.09 -6.63 6.96
C TRP A 59 2.01 -7.56 6.39
N GLN A 60 0.88 -7.65 7.07
CA GLN A 60 -0.30 -8.39 6.60
C GLN A 60 -1.49 -7.44 6.53
N VAL A 61 -2.32 -7.62 5.51
CA VAL A 61 -3.62 -6.97 5.40
C VAL A 61 -4.67 -8.07 5.36
N ARG A 62 -5.64 -8.03 6.27
CA ARG A 62 -6.72 -9.01 6.35
C ARG A 62 -8.05 -8.31 6.13
N CYS A 63 -8.75 -8.67 5.07
CA CYS A 63 -10.05 -8.09 4.73
C CYS A 63 -11.17 -9.10 5.00
N GLU A 64 -12.34 -8.62 5.40
CA GLU A 64 -13.54 -9.46 5.61
C GLU A 64 -14.20 -9.93 4.29
N GLY A 65 -13.68 -9.50 3.15
CA GLY A 65 -14.12 -9.85 1.80
C GLY A 65 -13.09 -9.44 0.76
N ASP A 66 -13.39 -9.68 -0.51
CA ASP A 66 -12.50 -9.34 -1.62
C ASP A 66 -12.30 -7.82 -1.71
N ALA A 67 -11.03 -7.40 -1.75
CA ALA A 67 -10.64 -6.01 -1.81
C ALA A 67 -9.32 -5.86 -2.57
N TYR A 68 -9.21 -4.79 -3.35
CA TYR A 68 -7.95 -4.43 -4.00
C TYR A 68 -7.02 -3.72 -3.03
N LEU A 69 -5.73 -4.02 -3.09
CA LEU A 69 -4.71 -3.43 -2.24
C LEU A 69 -3.95 -2.31 -2.97
N THR A 70 -3.79 -1.18 -2.28
CA THR A 70 -2.94 -0.07 -2.71
C THR A 70 -2.27 0.55 -1.48
N LEU A 71 -0.99 0.85 -1.58
CA LEU A 71 -0.22 1.53 -0.53
C LEU A 71 0.24 2.89 -1.03
N ILE A 72 0.08 3.92 -0.19
CA ILE A 72 0.67 5.24 -0.41
C ILE A 72 1.44 5.64 0.86
N PRO A 73 2.78 5.62 0.85
CA PRO A 73 3.56 5.95 2.03
C PRO A 73 3.61 7.49 2.22
N MET A 74 3.52 7.95 3.46
CA MET A 74 3.55 9.38 3.80
C MET A 74 4.70 9.67 4.76
N ASP A 75 5.58 10.58 4.37
CA ASP A 75 6.68 11.05 5.21
C ASP A 75 6.24 12.22 6.10
N ASN A 76 5.91 11.91 7.36
CA ASN A 76 5.56 12.91 8.36
C ASN A 76 6.77 13.72 8.88
N ARG A 77 7.99 13.44 8.38
CA ARG A 77 9.23 14.16 8.69
C ARG A 77 9.91 14.68 7.42
N SER A 78 9.16 14.88 6.35
CA SER A 78 9.65 15.28 5.02
C SER A 78 10.55 16.51 5.00
N ALA A 79 10.30 17.48 5.89
CA ALA A 79 11.13 18.67 6.04
C ALA A 79 12.60 18.37 6.41
N SER A 80 12.88 17.22 7.04
CA SER A 80 14.23 16.83 7.46
C SER A 80 15.01 16.00 6.43
N ARG A 81 14.38 15.61 5.32
CA ARG A 81 14.98 14.73 4.30
C ARG A 81 16.25 15.30 3.65
N ASN A 82 16.34 16.62 3.56
CA ASN A 82 17.42 17.36 2.90
C ASN A 82 17.67 16.87 1.45
N GLY A 83 16.76 17.23 0.54
CA GLY A 83 16.85 16.92 -0.90
C GLY A 83 15.48 16.71 -1.56
N SER A 84 15.47 16.60 -2.89
CA SER A 84 14.25 16.39 -3.69
C SER A 84 13.89 14.91 -3.92
N ASP A 85 14.78 13.99 -3.56
CA ASP A 85 14.60 12.55 -3.76
C ASP A 85 13.50 11.99 -2.84
N LEU A 86 12.30 11.78 -3.38
CA LEU A 86 11.12 11.29 -2.65
C LEU A 86 11.23 9.83 -2.17
N THR A 87 12.29 9.10 -2.56
CA THR A 87 12.57 7.74 -2.04
C THR A 87 13.18 7.77 -0.64
N ARG A 88 13.65 8.95 -0.20
CA ARG A 88 14.26 9.16 1.11
C ARG A 88 13.22 9.70 2.09
N PHE A 89 12.98 8.99 3.18
CA PHE A 89 12.09 9.41 4.26
C PHE A 89 12.90 10.04 5.38
N GLY A 90 12.50 11.22 5.86
CA GLY A 90 13.29 11.97 6.85
C GLY A 90 13.36 11.30 8.22
N LEU A 91 14.52 11.35 8.89
CA LEU A 91 14.68 10.88 10.27
C LEU A 91 14.43 11.98 11.32
N GLY A 92 14.27 13.22 10.90
CA GLY A 92 14.18 14.39 11.77
C GLY A 92 15.47 15.21 11.79
N ASN A 93 15.45 16.31 12.52
CA ASN A 93 16.59 17.19 12.71
C ASN A 93 17.16 17.02 14.12
N ALA A 94 18.47 17.16 14.25
CA ALA A 94 19.15 17.27 15.53
C ALA A 94 18.85 18.63 16.19
N SER A 95 19.28 18.80 17.44
CA SER A 95 19.03 20.02 18.22
C SER A 95 19.66 21.29 17.61
N ASP A 96 20.69 21.13 16.80
CA ASP A 96 21.36 22.21 16.06
C ASP A 96 20.66 22.55 14.73
N GLY A 97 19.54 21.88 14.42
CA GLY A 97 18.77 22.07 13.20
C GLY A 97 19.26 21.26 12.00
N ASN A 98 20.40 20.57 12.10
CA ASN A 98 20.91 19.75 11.01
C ASN A 98 20.10 18.45 10.86
N SER A 99 19.91 18.00 9.62
CA SER A 99 19.26 16.71 9.35
C SER A 99 20.06 15.56 9.95
N ILE A 100 19.39 14.66 10.68
CA ILE A 100 19.98 13.41 11.18
C ILE A 100 20.27 12.45 10.00
N GLY A 101 19.47 12.54 8.94
CA GLY A 101 19.55 11.70 7.76
C GLY A 101 18.18 11.23 7.28
N TYR A 102 18.17 10.10 6.60
CA TYR A 102 16.98 9.52 6.00
C TYR A 102 17.00 7.99 6.06
N PHE A 103 15.84 7.38 5.87
CA PHE A 103 15.69 5.96 5.59
C PHE A 103 15.02 5.76 4.23
N MET A 104 15.14 4.55 3.66
CA MET A 104 14.45 4.15 2.45
C MET A 104 13.58 2.94 2.78
N LEU A 105 12.39 2.87 2.20
CA LEU A 105 11.50 1.74 2.36
C LEU A 105 11.39 0.98 1.04
N GLY A 106 11.33 -0.34 1.13
CA GLY A 106 11.12 -1.24 0.00
C GLY A 106 10.11 -2.32 0.35
N LEU A 107 9.28 -2.69 -0.62
CA LEU A 107 8.39 -3.85 -0.55
C LEU A 107 8.96 -4.97 -1.41
N SER A 108 8.95 -6.20 -0.90
CA SER A 108 9.40 -7.38 -1.64
C SER A 108 8.62 -8.61 -1.22
N ARG A 109 8.71 -9.69 -2.00
CA ARG A 109 8.09 -11.01 -1.70
C ARG A 109 6.59 -10.91 -1.40
N SER A 110 5.89 -10.11 -2.19
CA SER A 110 4.47 -9.84 -1.99
C SER A 110 3.59 -11.02 -2.40
N THR A 111 2.54 -11.29 -1.64
CA THR A 111 1.51 -12.30 -1.96
C THR A 111 0.13 -11.74 -1.65
N VAL A 112 -0.87 -12.17 -2.43
CA VAL A 112 -2.29 -11.92 -2.18
C VAL A 112 -2.97 -13.28 -2.12
N ASN A 113 -3.65 -13.59 -1.01
CA ASN A 113 -4.27 -14.90 -0.77
C ASN A 113 -3.31 -16.08 -1.05
N SER A 114 -2.06 -15.96 -0.59
CA SER A 114 -0.96 -16.93 -0.81
C SER A 114 -0.50 -17.12 -2.26
N VAL A 115 -1.02 -16.34 -3.20
CA VAL A 115 -0.55 -16.30 -4.59
C VAL A 115 0.49 -15.18 -4.75
N PRO A 116 1.65 -15.43 -5.39
CA PRO A 116 2.62 -14.38 -5.69
C PRO A 116 1.99 -13.22 -6.46
N ALA A 117 2.23 -12.00 -5.99
CA ALA A 117 1.77 -10.78 -6.64
C ALA A 117 2.97 -9.91 -7.03
N ALA A 118 2.87 -9.25 -8.17
CA ALA A 118 3.81 -8.23 -8.57
C ALA A 118 3.45 -6.89 -7.90
N LEU A 119 4.46 -6.07 -7.64
CA LEU A 119 4.31 -4.75 -7.07
C LEU A 119 4.58 -3.70 -8.14
N ARG A 120 3.68 -2.73 -8.32
CA ARG A 120 3.84 -1.65 -9.29
C ARG A 120 3.83 -0.29 -8.64
N ALA A 121 5.00 0.37 -8.62
CA ALA A 121 5.10 1.78 -8.30
C ALA A 121 4.35 2.64 -9.34
N HIS A 122 3.84 3.79 -8.92
CA HIS A 122 3.18 4.75 -9.79
C HIS A 122 4.09 5.11 -10.97
N ASN A 123 3.57 5.07 -12.20
CA ASN A 123 4.28 5.36 -13.45
C ASN A 123 5.47 4.44 -13.81
N ALA A 124 5.71 3.34 -13.08
CA ALA A 124 6.71 2.35 -13.47
C ALA A 124 6.27 1.53 -14.70
N ALA A 125 7.16 1.40 -15.69
CA ALA A 125 6.95 0.55 -16.85
C ALA A 125 7.32 -0.91 -16.53
N GLY A 126 6.30 -1.72 -16.21
CA GLY A 126 6.46 -3.17 -15.97
C GLY A 126 6.96 -3.54 -14.58
N THR A 127 6.66 -4.75 -14.15
CA THR A 127 6.97 -5.30 -12.81
C THR A 127 7.12 -6.82 -12.88
N SER A 128 8.07 -7.40 -12.17
CA SER A 128 8.16 -8.86 -12.00
C SER A 128 7.74 -9.27 -10.57
N PRO A 129 7.02 -10.40 -10.40
CA PRO A 129 6.76 -10.95 -9.07
C PRO A 129 8.07 -11.20 -8.32
N GLY A 130 8.14 -10.79 -7.06
CA GLY A 130 9.29 -11.02 -6.19
C GLY A 130 10.41 -9.98 -6.28
N SER A 131 10.36 -9.00 -7.19
CA SER A 131 11.28 -7.86 -7.15
C SER A 131 11.01 -6.98 -5.93
N GLU A 132 12.07 -6.32 -5.45
CA GLU A 132 11.93 -5.25 -4.46
C GLU A 132 11.54 -3.96 -5.19
N VAL A 133 10.48 -3.32 -4.72
CA VAL A 133 10.02 -2.02 -5.21
C VAL A 133 10.25 -0.99 -4.13
N ALA A 134 11.07 0.02 -4.45
CA ALA A 134 11.26 1.17 -3.57
C ALA A 134 9.95 1.94 -3.42
N LEU A 135 9.63 2.31 -2.19
CA LEU A 135 8.50 3.14 -1.86
C LEU A 135 8.86 4.61 -2.01
N ILE A 136 7.95 5.39 -2.60
CA ILE A 136 8.14 6.80 -2.89
C ILE A 136 7.09 7.58 -2.11
N SER A 137 7.51 8.53 -1.27
CA SER A 137 6.61 9.32 -0.45
C SER A 137 5.56 10.03 -1.33
N GLY A 138 4.29 9.79 -1.04
CA GLY A 138 3.16 10.38 -1.75
C GLY A 138 2.71 9.62 -3.00
N GLU A 139 3.46 8.61 -3.45
CA GLU A 139 3.11 7.86 -4.66
C GLU A 139 2.49 6.50 -4.35
N ARG A 140 1.55 6.08 -5.20
CA ARG A 140 0.87 4.80 -5.04
C ARG A 140 1.76 3.62 -5.44
N THR A 141 1.61 2.52 -4.73
CA THR A 141 2.09 1.20 -5.13
C THR A 141 0.91 0.23 -5.16
N ASP A 142 0.69 -0.39 -6.30
CA ASP A 142 -0.40 -1.35 -6.54
C ASP A 142 0.12 -2.80 -6.46
N TRP A 143 -0.74 -3.74 -6.03
CA TRP A 143 -0.50 -5.17 -6.20
C TRP A 143 -1.16 -5.65 -7.48
N LEU A 144 -0.47 -6.52 -8.22
CA LEU A 144 -0.95 -7.09 -9.48
C LEU A 144 -0.83 -8.62 -9.45
N LEU A 145 -1.86 -9.31 -9.91
CA LEU A 145 -1.79 -10.75 -10.20
C LEU A 145 -0.95 -11.02 -11.46
N ALA A 146 -0.70 -12.30 -11.75
CA ALA A 146 0.12 -12.72 -12.89
C ALA A 146 -0.42 -12.24 -14.26
N ASP A 147 -1.73 -12.04 -14.37
CA ASP A 147 -2.40 -11.51 -15.57
C ASP A 147 -2.40 -9.96 -15.62
N SER A 148 -1.66 -9.30 -14.73
CA SER A 148 -1.59 -7.85 -14.57
C SER A 148 -2.89 -7.18 -14.12
N THR A 149 -3.88 -7.94 -13.64
CA THR A 149 -5.05 -7.38 -12.98
C THR A 149 -4.71 -6.91 -11.56
N ARG A 150 -5.44 -5.90 -11.07
CA ARG A 150 -5.26 -5.41 -9.69
C ARG A 150 -5.65 -6.51 -8.71
N ALA A 151 -4.80 -6.74 -7.72
CA ALA A 151 -5.01 -7.67 -6.62
C ALA A 151 -5.36 -6.92 -5.33
#